data_AF-A0A1Y2K458-F1
#
_entry.id   AF-A0A1Y2K458-F1
#
_cell.length_a   1.000
_cell.length_b   1.000
_cell.length_c   1.000
_cell.angle_alpha   90.00
_cell.angle_beta   90.00
_cell.angle_gamma   90.00
#
_symmetry.space_group_name_H-M   'P 1'
#
loop_
_entity.id
_entity.type
_entity.pdbx_description
1 polymer ?
#
loop_
_entity_poly.entity_id
_entity_poly.type
_entity_poly.pdbx_seq_one_letter_code
_entity_poly.pdbx_strand_id
1 'polypeptide(L)'
;MQLDNNIIDRITQNLLGVAEMAGQTREEAIRKVREVVREGIEHFDLVTRDEFDVAQRMLGNARMQLDAMEKRVSQLEAALKEQVGDEE
;
A
#
# COMPACT_ATOMS: atom_id res chain seq x y z
N MET A 1 0.81 -4.74 -9.76
CA MET A 1 -0.42 -5.29 -9.16
C MET A 1 -1.58 -4.73 -9.94
N GLN A 2 -2.20 -5.55 -10.79
CA GLN A 2 -3.43 -5.17 -11.48
C GLN A 2 -4.54 -5.27 -10.42
N LEU A 3 -5.27 -4.18 -10.18
CA LEU A 3 -6.51 -4.26 -9.40
C LEU A 3 -7.39 -5.26 -10.15
N ASP A 4 -7.70 -6.39 -9.49
CA ASP A 4 -8.40 -7.50 -10.12
C ASP A 4 -9.74 -7.00 -10.69
N ASN A 5 -9.85 -7.00 -12.02
CA ASN A 5 -11.06 -6.56 -12.75
C ASN A 5 -12.33 -7.24 -12.22
N ASN A 6 -12.18 -8.47 -11.72
CA ASN A 6 -13.21 -9.27 -11.09
C ASN A 6 -13.86 -8.62 -9.85
N ILE A 7 -13.17 -7.73 -9.14
CA ILE A 7 -13.69 -7.06 -7.93
C ILE A 7 -14.70 -5.97 -8.32
N ILE A 8 -14.34 -5.15 -9.32
CA ILE A 8 -15.24 -4.13 -9.86
C ILE A 8 -16.48 -4.78 -10.47
N ASP A 9 -16.30 -5.91 -11.14
CA ASP A 9 -17.39 -6.69 -11.72
C ASP A 9 -18.35 -7.23 -10.64
N ARG A 10 -17.84 -7.73 -9.50
CA ARG A 10 -18.67 -8.20 -8.37
C ARG A 10 -19.41 -7.08 -7.66
N ILE A 11 -18.77 -5.93 -7.45
CA ILE A 11 -19.42 -4.74 -6.88
C ILE A 11 -20.54 -4.27 -7.81
N THR A 12 -20.27 -4.25 -9.11
CA THR A 12 -21.25 -3.86 -10.13
C THR A 12 -22.42 -4.82 -10.17
N GLN A 13 -22.19 -6.14 -10.14
CA GLN A 13 -23.24 -7.16 -10.09
C GLN A 13 -24.09 -7.06 -8.82
N ASN A 14 -23.46 -6.85 -7.66
CA ASN A 14 -24.18 -6.69 -6.40
C ASN A 14 -25.01 -5.40 -6.35
N LEU A 15 -24.47 -4.29 -6.88
CA LEU A 15 -25.20 -3.02 -6.98
C LEU A 15 -26.37 -3.10 -7.98
N LEU A 16 -26.18 -3.77 -9.12
CA LEU A 16 -27.25 -4.06 -10.08
C LEU A 16 -28.32 -4.94 -9.46
N GLY A 17 -27.95 -5.98 -8.70
CA GLY A 17 -28.88 -6.83 -7.96
C GLY A 17 -29.68 -6.08 -6.89
N VAL A 18 -29.09 -5.08 -6.22
CA VAL A 18 -29.82 -4.19 -5.29
C VAL A 18 -30.80 -3.28 -6.04
N ALA A 19 -30.42 -2.78 -7.21
CA ALA A 19 -31.27 -1.92 -8.05
C ALA A 19 -32.46 -2.69 -8.65
N GLU A 20 -32.26 -3.94 -9.07
CA GLU A 20 -33.33 -4.81 -9.58
C GLU A 20 -34.33 -5.21 -8.47
N MET A 21 -33.89 -5.25 -7.20
CA MET A 21 -34.75 -5.52 -6.05
C MET A 21 -35.34 -4.26 -5.40
N ALA A 22 -35.21 -3.08 -6.01
CA ALA A 22 -35.78 -1.82 -5.52
C ALA A 22 -37.33 -1.78 -5.43
N GLY A 23 -38.01 -2.89 -5.74
CA GLY A 23 -39.40 -3.15 -5.37
C GLY A 23 -39.62 -3.64 -3.92
N GLN A 24 -38.56 -3.95 -3.17
CA GLN A 24 -38.60 -4.33 -1.75
C GLN A 24 -38.24 -3.15 -0.83
N THR A 25 -38.59 -3.25 0.46
CA THR A 25 -38.55 -2.14 1.41
C THR A 25 -37.16 -1.48 1.47
N ARG A 26 -37.13 -0.14 1.60
CA ARG A 26 -35.91 0.68 1.68
C ARG A 26 -34.88 0.13 2.69
N GLU A 27 -35.37 -0.49 3.75
CA GLU A 27 -34.60 -1.04 4.86
C GLU A 27 -33.86 -2.35 4.51
N GLU A 28 -34.39 -3.17 3.60
CA GLU A 28 -33.73 -4.37 3.08
C GLU A 28 -32.64 -4.00 2.08
N ALA A 29 -32.89 -3.00 1.23
CA ALA A 29 -31.87 -2.47 0.32
C ALA A 29 -30.67 -1.89 1.09
N ILE A 30 -30.91 -1.11 2.14
CA ILE A 30 -29.84 -0.54 2.98
C ILE A 30 -29.02 -1.64 3.69
N ARG A 31 -29.67 -2.72 4.14
CA ARG A 31 -28.98 -3.85 4.79
C ARG A 31 -28.05 -4.58 3.82
N LYS A 32 -28.53 -4.90 2.61
CA LYS A 32 -27.72 -5.56 1.58
C LYS A 32 -26.56 -4.70 1.09
N VAL A 33 -26.76 -3.39 0.91
CA VAL A 33 -25.65 -2.47 0.55
C VAL A 33 -24.57 -2.48 1.63
N ARG A 34 -24.95 -2.49 2.91
CA ARG A 34 -23.98 -2.58 4.01
C ARG A 34 -23.21 -3.90 4.02
N GLU A 35 -23.87 -5.00 3.66
CA GLU A 35 -23.27 -6.34 3.55
C GLU A 35 -22.26 -6.41 2.40
N VAL A 36 -22.63 -5.91 1.22
CA VAL A 36 -21.74 -5.84 0.05
C VAL A 36 -20.52 -4.96 0.32
N VAL A 37 -20.70 -3.82 1.00
CA VAL A 37 -19.58 -2.94 1.38
C VAL A 37 -18.66 -3.64 2.38
N ARG A 38 -19.21 -4.39 3.35
CA ARG A 38 -18.41 -5.13 4.32
C ARG A 38 -17.62 -6.25 3.64
N GLU A 39 -18.27 -7.05 2.80
CA GLU A 39 -17.63 -8.13 2.04
C GLU A 39 -16.56 -7.59 1.08
N GLY A 40 -16.84 -6.45 0.42
CA GLY A 40 -15.88 -5.77 -0.44
C GLY A 40 -14.64 -5.30 0.32
N ILE A 41 -14.82 -4.66 1.48
CA ILE A 41 -13.74 -4.21 2.37
C ILE A 41 -12.89 -5.40 2.86
N GLU A 42 -13.49 -6.55 3.17
CA GLU A 42 -12.77 -7.76 3.58
C GLU A 42 -11.90 -8.36 2.46
N HIS A 43 -12.22 -8.10 1.19
CA HIS A 43 -11.48 -8.60 0.02
C HIS A 43 -10.51 -7.58 -0.57
N PHE A 44 -10.47 -6.34 -0.07
CA PHE A 44 -9.37 -5.42 -0.36
C PHE A 44 -8.19 -5.76 0.56
N ASP A 45 -6.97 -5.79 0.01
CA ASP A 45 -5.72 -5.91 0.79
C ASP A 45 -5.48 -4.60 1.55
N LEU A 46 -6.31 -4.38 2.58
CA LEU A 46 -6.34 -3.16 3.35
C LEU A 46 -5.17 -3.19 4.33
N VAL A 47 -4.10 -2.51 3.95
CA VAL A 47 -3.07 -2.09 4.90
C VAL A 47 -3.78 -1.22 5.93
N THR A 48 -3.82 -1.70 7.17
CA THR A 48 -4.38 -0.91 8.27
C THR A 48 -3.58 0.37 8.41
N ARG A 49 -4.21 1.43 8.92
CA ARG A 49 -3.51 2.70 9.12
C ARG A 49 -2.23 2.52 9.96
N ASP A 50 -2.27 1.63 10.94
CA ASP A 50 -1.14 1.33 11.81
C ASP A 50 0.01 0.65 11.04
N GLU A 51 -0.28 -0.29 10.15
CA GLU A 51 0.73 -0.93 9.29
C GLU A 51 1.37 0.05 8.30
N PHE A 52 0.57 0.98 7.75
CA PHE A 52 1.08 2.04 6.90
C PHE A 52 2.05 2.95 7.66
N ASP A 53 1.70 3.35 8.88
CA ASP A 53 2.54 4.21 9.71
C ASP A 53 3.86 3.52 10.11
N VAL A 54 3.82 2.20 10.38
CA VAL A 54 5.03 1.40 10.63
C VAL A 54 5.91 1.33 9.41
N ALA A 55 5.34 1.05 8.23
CA ALA A 55 6.09 1.00 6.98
C ALA A 55 6.76 2.35 6.65
N GLN A 56 6.05 3.47 6.86
CA GLN A 56 6.64 4.81 6.69
C GLN A 56 7.83 5.05 7.63
N ARG A 57 7.73 4.65 8.90
CA ARG A 57 8.84 4.79 9.87
C ARG A 57 10.04 3.93 9.47
N MET A 58 9.82 2.69 9.04
CA MET A 58 10.87 1.81 8.55
C MET A 58 11.56 2.39 7.31
N LEU A 59 10.80 2.97 6.38
CA LEU A 59 11.34 3.62 5.19
C LEU A 59 12.21 4.83 5.56
N GLY A 60 11.76 5.65 6.51
CA GLY A 60 12.54 6.78 7.03
C GLY A 60 13.87 6.34 7.65
N ASN A 61 13.84 5.28 8.46
CA ASN A 61 15.03 4.69 9.05
C ASN A 61 15.99 4.11 8.01
N ALA A 62 15.46 3.41 7.01
CA ALA A 62 16.25 2.87 5.91
C ALA A 62 16.96 3.98 5.12
N ARG A 63 16.25 5.09 4.84
CA ARG A 63 16.85 6.26 4.17
C ARG A 63 17.99 6.87 4.99
N MET A 64 17.80 7.04 6.29
CA MET A 64 18.88 7.55 7.16
C MET A 64 20.11 6.61 7.19
N GLN A 65 19.88 5.30 7.20
CA GLN A 65 20.96 4.32 7.16
C GLN A 65 21.69 4.31 5.82
N LEU A 66 20.96 4.47 4.70
CA LEU A 66 21.55 4.62 3.37
C LEU A 66 22.44 5.86 3.30
N ASP A 67 21.95 7.02 3.73
CA ASP A 67 22.73 8.28 3.73
C ASP A 67 24.01 8.14 4.57
N ALA A 68 23.95 7.41 5.69
CA ALA A 68 25.12 7.14 6.53
C ALA A 68 26.12 6.19 5.84
N MET A 69 25.63 5.17 5.14
CA MET A 69 26.47 4.26 4.36
C MET A 69 27.14 4.99 3.19
N GLU A 70 26.40 5.80 2.43
CA GLU A 70 26.96 6.62 1.34
C GLU A 70 28.12 7.48 1.83
N LYS A 71 27.96 8.18 2.97
CA LYS A 71 29.03 8.98 3.57
C LYS A 71 30.25 8.13 3.94
N ARG A 72 30.04 6.95 4.52
CA ARG A 72 31.15 6.05 4.89
C ARG A 72 31.87 5.53 3.64
N VAL A 73 31.13 5.20 2.58
CA VAL A 73 31.71 4.79 1.30
C VAL A 73 32.54 5.93 0.71
N SER A 74 32.01 7.15 0.62
CA SER A 74 32.76 8.30 0.09
C SER A 74 34.01 8.62 0.90
N GLN A 75 33.97 8.48 2.23
CA GLN A 75 35.15 8.67 3.09
C GLN A 75 36.21 7.60 2.82
N LEU A 76 35.80 6.34 2.65
CA LEU A 76 36.72 5.25 2.33
C LEU A 76 37.31 5.40 0.92
N GLU A 77 36.50 5.80 -0.07
CA GLU A 77 36.97 6.09 -1.43
C GLU A 77 37.97 7.25 -1.44
N ALA A 78 37.72 8.31 -0.66
CA ALA A 78 38.64 9.43 -0.53
C ALA A 78 39.97 9.03 0.13
N ALA A 79 39.90 8.27 1.24
CA ALA A 79 41.10 7.79 1.94
C ALA A 79 41.93 6.83 1.07
N LEU A 80 41.28 5.98 0.27
CA LEU A 80 41.97 5.10 -0.67
C LEU A 80 42.66 5.91 -1.76
N LYS A 81 42.01 6.94 -2.28
CA LYS A 81 42.61 7.82 -3.30
C LYS A 81 43.82 8.60 -2.75
N GLU A 82 43.77 9.02 -1.49
CA GLU A 82 44.89 9.66 -0.81
C GLU A 82 46.07 8.69 -0.63
N GLN A 83 45.82 7.44 -0.23
CA GLN A 83 46.87 6.42 -0.12
C GLN A 83 47.50 6.05 -1.47
N VAL A 84 46.71 5.95 -2.54
CA VAL A 84 47.22 5.61 -3.88
C VAL A 84 47.95 6.80 -4.53
N GLY A 85 47.61 8.03 -4.15
CA GLY A 85 48.28 9.26 -4.63
C GLY A 85 49.61 9.56 -3.97
N ASP A 86 49.93 8.93 -2.83
CA ASP A 86 51.21 9.06 -2.12
C ASP A 86 52.28 8.06 -2.61
N GLU A 87 51.94 7.13 -3.52
CA GLU A 87 52.87 6.13 -4.09
C GLU A 87 53.39 6.49 -5.51
N GLU A 88 53.03 7.65 -6.09
CA GLU A 88 53.63 8.22 -7.33
C GLU A 88 54.63 9.34 -7.06
#